data_AF-A0A661C6Y7-F1
#
_entry.id   AF-A0A661C6Y7-F1
#
_cell.length_a   1.000
_cell.length_b   1.000
_cell.length_c   1.000
_cell.angle_alpha   90.00
_cell.angle_beta   90.00
_cell.angle_gamma   90.00
#
_symmetry.space_group_name_H-M   'P 1'
#
loop_
_entity.id
_entity.type
_entity.pdbx_description
1 polymer ?
#
loop_
_entity_poly.entity_id
_entity_poly.type
_entity_poly.pdbx_seq_one_letter_code
_entity_poly.pdbx_strand_id
1 'polypeptide(L)'
;MSSLHDNLSRAIVELPAAALRRMLKLVRLFDRLSRHPEYRSQVYAQVPDVARFDPGHDAVMMCYDFHLAGDIPRLIEVNTNAGGGLLAYLAQDPSLPIVPESLKANFKKRLLQTFAEEIHQFSGGSKTRPERIVIIDENPTQQFLYPEMRAFADLFKAWGVPASVVDPQQLEASADGVWLDGQPVDLVYNRHCDFYLE
;
A
#
# COMPACT_ATOMS: atom_id res chain seq x y z
N MET A 1 9.97 14.40 -15.58
CA MET A 1 10.18 13.79 -14.25
C MET A 1 11.41 12.91 -14.32
N SER A 2 12.24 12.95 -13.28
CA SER A 2 13.36 12.03 -13.09
C SER A 2 12.85 10.58 -13.14
N SER A 3 13.55 9.67 -13.83
CA SER A 3 13.11 8.28 -13.89
C SER A 3 13.26 7.64 -12.50
N LEU A 4 12.50 6.58 -12.18
CA LEU A 4 12.70 5.85 -10.93
C LEU A 4 14.16 5.36 -10.78
N HIS A 5 14.81 5.02 -11.91
CA HIS A 5 16.21 4.59 -11.95
C HIS A 5 17.20 5.65 -11.50
N ASP A 6 16.94 6.92 -11.80
CA ASP A 6 17.82 8.04 -11.40
C ASP A 6 17.81 8.27 -9.88
N ASN A 7 16.86 7.67 -9.16
CA ASN A 7 16.71 7.77 -7.71
C ASN A 7 17.25 6.54 -6.97
N LEU A 8 17.89 5.60 -7.69
CA LEU A 8 18.52 4.43 -7.08
C LEU A 8 19.99 4.72 -6.78
N SER A 9 20.35 4.63 -5.51
CA SER A 9 21.76 4.65 -5.11
C SER A 9 22.43 3.33 -5.50
N ARG A 10 23.66 3.43 -6.04
CA ARG A 10 24.52 2.25 -6.27
C ARG A 10 25.28 1.82 -5.02
N ALA A 11 25.23 2.61 -3.95
CA ALA A 11 25.90 2.28 -2.70
C ALA A 11 25.13 1.18 -1.97
N ILE A 12 25.85 0.19 -1.48
CA ILE A 12 25.30 -0.83 -0.58
C ILE A 12 25.29 -0.22 0.82
N VAL A 13 24.11 -0.18 1.43
CA VAL A 13 23.92 0.22 2.83
C VAL A 13 23.64 -1.04 3.64
N GLU A 14 24.52 -1.36 4.58
CA GLU A 14 24.37 -2.53 5.43
C GLU A 14 23.42 -2.24 6.59
N LEU A 15 22.47 -3.16 6.84
CA LEU A 15 21.57 -3.13 7.99
C LEU A 15 21.97 -4.24 8.98
N PRO A 16 22.44 -3.91 10.19
CA PRO A 16 22.75 -4.91 11.19
C PRO A 16 21.55 -5.82 11.48
N ALA A 17 21.76 -7.14 11.46
CA ALA A 17 20.69 -8.12 11.69
C ALA A 17 20.03 -7.97 13.07
N ALA A 18 20.75 -7.43 14.07
CA ALA A 18 20.19 -7.09 15.37
C ALA A 18 19.18 -5.93 15.27
N ALA A 19 19.48 -4.89 14.49
CA ALA A 19 18.60 -3.76 14.26
C ALA A 19 17.34 -4.18 13.49
N LEU A 20 17.49 -4.95 12.39
CA LEU A 20 16.34 -5.48 11.64
C LEU A 20 15.39 -6.29 12.52
N ARG A 21 15.93 -7.18 13.38
CA ARG A 21 15.11 -7.94 14.34
C ARG A 21 14.36 -7.04 15.32
N ARG A 22 14.94 -5.92 15.75
CA ARG A 22 14.26 -4.95 16.63
C ARG A 22 13.14 -4.21 15.88
N MET A 23 13.39 -3.77 14.64
CA MET A 23 12.37 -3.14 13.78
C MET A 23 11.17 -4.08 13.60
N LEU A 24 11.40 -5.33 13.19
CA LEU A 24 10.33 -6.33 12.99
C LEU A 24 9.54 -6.64 14.27
N LYS A 25 10.21 -6.67 15.43
CA LYS A 25 9.53 -6.84 16.72
C LYS A 25 8.62 -5.66 17.03
N LEU A 26 9.06 -4.44 16.74
CA LEU A 26 8.28 -3.22 16.96
C LEU A 26 7.07 -3.16 16.03
N VAL A 27 7.23 -3.48 14.75
CA VAL A 27 6.10 -3.56 13.78
C VAL A 27 5.03 -4.53 14.29
N ARG A 28 5.42 -5.75 14.71
CA ARG A 28 4.48 -6.73 15.28
C ARG A 28 3.88 -6.32 16.62
N LEU A 29 4.56 -5.47 17.38
CA LEU A 29 4.01 -4.92 18.61
C LEU A 29 2.95 -3.86 18.29
N PHE A 30 3.20 -3.01 17.31
CA PHE A 30 2.27 -1.96 16.88
C PHE A 30 1.00 -2.55 16.29
N ASP A 31 1.13 -3.57 15.42
CA ASP A 31 -0.02 -4.31 14.90
C ASP A 31 -0.87 -4.95 16.03
N ARG A 32 -0.24 -5.54 17.05
CA ARG A 32 -0.99 -6.08 18.20
C ARG A 32 -1.64 -4.99 19.04
N LEU A 33 -0.96 -3.86 19.22
CA LEU A 33 -1.46 -2.73 20.01
C LEU A 33 -2.64 -2.05 19.31
N SER A 34 -2.58 -1.86 17.99
CA SER A 34 -3.66 -1.25 17.21
C SER A 34 -4.94 -2.11 17.20
N ARG A 35 -4.81 -3.41 17.42
CA ARG A 35 -5.91 -4.37 17.57
C ARG A 35 -6.39 -4.53 19.03
N HIS A 36 -5.72 -3.92 20.01
CA HIS A 36 -6.08 -4.09 21.42
C HIS A 36 -7.33 -3.28 21.78
N PRO A 37 -8.44 -3.89 22.23
CA PRO A 37 -9.71 -3.19 22.44
C PRO A 37 -9.61 -2.02 23.43
N GLU A 38 -8.92 -2.21 24.56
CA GLU A 38 -8.77 -1.16 25.58
C GLU A 38 -7.92 0.01 25.07
N TYR A 39 -6.92 -0.26 24.21
CA TYR A 39 -6.09 0.79 23.63
C TYR A 39 -6.92 1.61 22.63
N ARG A 40 -7.66 0.94 21.73
CA ARG A 40 -8.57 1.59 20.79
C ARG A 40 -9.60 2.45 21.51
N SER A 41 -10.22 1.95 22.57
CA SER A 41 -11.20 2.72 23.36
C SER A 41 -10.61 4.01 23.93
N GLN A 42 -9.35 4.01 24.36
CA GLN A 42 -8.67 5.21 24.86
C GLN A 42 -8.30 6.20 23.75
N VAL A 43 -7.93 5.69 22.57
CA VAL A 43 -7.56 6.52 21.41
C VAL A 43 -8.80 7.08 20.69
N TYR A 44 -9.91 6.36 20.66
CA TYR A 44 -11.14 6.79 19.97
C TYR A 44 -11.64 8.15 20.44
N ALA A 45 -11.54 8.45 21.73
CA ALA A 45 -11.90 9.77 22.27
C ALA A 45 -11.04 10.93 21.70
N GLN A 46 -9.88 10.63 21.11
CA GLN A 46 -8.88 11.59 20.64
C GLN A 46 -8.86 11.75 19.11
N VAL A 47 -9.64 10.94 18.37
CA VAL A 47 -9.65 10.93 16.90
C VAL A 47 -11.06 11.20 16.36
N PRO A 48 -11.20 11.78 15.15
CA PRO A 48 -12.51 12.03 14.54
C PRO A 48 -13.25 10.72 14.23
N ASP A 49 -14.58 10.81 14.02
CA ASP A 49 -15.43 9.62 13.79
C ASP A 49 -14.97 8.76 12.62
N VAL A 50 -14.48 9.38 11.54
CA VAL A 50 -13.95 8.68 10.36
C VAL A 50 -12.78 7.76 10.72
N ALA A 51 -11.95 8.13 11.70
CA ALA A 51 -10.81 7.34 12.15
C ALA A 51 -11.19 6.19 13.11
N ARG A 52 -12.46 6.12 13.53
CA ARG A 52 -12.99 5.07 14.40
C ARG A 52 -13.57 3.89 13.61
N PHE A 53 -13.74 4.06 12.30
CA PHE A 53 -14.29 3.03 11.42
C PHE A 53 -13.37 1.81 11.40
N ASP A 54 -13.96 0.63 11.65
CA ASP A 54 -13.29 -0.66 11.55
C ASP A 54 -13.98 -1.48 10.46
N PRO A 55 -13.35 -1.68 9.29
CA PRO A 55 -13.95 -2.48 8.22
C PRO A 55 -13.98 -3.98 8.55
N GLY A 56 -13.39 -4.43 9.67
CA GLY A 56 -13.36 -5.83 10.07
C GLY A 56 -12.35 -6.69 9.30
N HIS A 57 -11.54 -6.08 8.44
CA HIS A 57 -10.47 -6.73 7.69
C HIS A 57 -9.24 -5.81 7.56
N ASP A 58 -8.09 -6.39 7.24
CA ASP A 58 -6.84 -5.66 7.04
C ASP A 58 -6.80 -5.02 5.64
N ALA A 59 -5.96 -3.98 5.49
CA ALA A 59 -5.65 -3.35 4.20
C ALA A 59 -4.35 -3.92 3.60
N VAL A 60 -4.07 -3.60 2.34
CA VAL A 60 -2.96 -4.19 1.58
C VAL A 60 -1.54 -3.85 2.03
N MET A 61 -1.20 -2.58 2.28
CA MET A 61 0.21 -2.17 2.49
C MET A 61 0.36 -1.06 3.52
N MET A 62 1.36 -1.24 4.40
CA MET A 62 1.86 -0.24 5.33
C MET A 62 3.38 -0.17 5.28
N CYS A 63 3.97 0.99 5.55
CA CYS A 63 5.41 1.17 5.73
C CYS A 63 5.71 1.72 7.12
N TYR A 64 6.85 1.30 7.67
CA TYR A 64 7.36 1.75 8.96
C TYR A 64 8.78 2.21 8.73
N ASP A 65 9.00 3.51 8.87
CA ASP A 65 10.27 4.13 8.54
C ASP A 65 11.13 4.28 9.79
N PHE A 66 12.40 3.94 9.65
CA PHE A 66 13.35 3.92 10.76
C PHE A 66 14.61 4.70 10.42
N HIS A 67 15.13 5.41 11.42
CA HIS A 67 16.49 5.91 11.43
C HIS A 67 17.36 5.05 12.35
N LEU A 68 18.59 4.75 11.95
CA LEU A 68 19.57 4.06 12.81
C LEU A 68 20.41 5.07 13.61
N ALA A 69 20.21 5.12 14.92
CA ALA A 69 21.11 5.80 15.84
C ALA A 69 22.16 4.79 16.36
N GLY A 70 23.20 4.53 15.56
CA GLY A 70 24.07 3.37 15.76
C GLY A 70 23.30 2.07 15.52
N ASP A 71 23.37 1.12 16.46
CA ASP A 71 22.64 -0.17 16.36
C ASP A 71 21.18 -0.11 16.83
N ILE A 72 20.71 1.06 17.26
CA ILE A 72 19.36 1.25 17.80
C ILE A 72 18.46 1.87 16.74
N PRO A 73 17.49 1.13 16.17
CA PRO A 73 16.50 1.70 15.27
C PRO A 73 15.52 2.60 16.04
N ARG A 74 15.21 3.75 15.47
CA ARG A 74 14.19 4.69 15.93
C ARG A 74 13.12 4.80 14.85
N LEU A 75 11.88 4.47 15.21
CA LEU A 75 10.74 4.68 14.33
C LEU A 75 10.56 6.20 14.15
N ILE A 76 10.42 6.65 12.91
CA ILE A 76 10.19 8.05 12.58
C ILE A 76 8.79 8.28 12.01
N GLU A 77 8.22 7.29 11.31
CA GLU A 77 6.92 7.42 10.66
C GLU A 77 6.26 6.04 10.46
N VAL A 78 4.92 6.03 10.45
CA VAL A 78 4.10 4.90 10.01
C VAL A 78 3.20 5.39 8.89
N ASN A 79 3.38 4.83 7.70
CA ASN A 79 2.68 5.22 6.48
C ASN A 79 1.62 4.15 6.14
N THR A 80 0.34 4.55 6.11
CA THR A 80 -0.82 3.67 5.85
C THR A 80 -1.26 3.59 4.39
N ASN A 81 -0.68 4.42 3.51
CA ASN A 81 -0.89 4.46 2.05
C ASN A 81 0.42 4.14 1.29
N ALA A 82 1.27 3.33 1.91
CA ALA A 82 2.68 3.20 1.55
C ALA A 82 2.92 2.68 0.13
N GLY A 83 3.90 3.25 -0.58
CA GLY A 83 4.41 2.73 -1.86
C GLY A 83 5.93 2.68 -1.92
N GLY A 84 6.48 2.60 -3.13
CA GLY A 84 7.91 2.41 -3.33
C GLY A 84 8.35 0.96 -3.19
N GLY A 85 7.42 0.01 -3.14
CA GLY A 85 7.74 -1.42 -3.10
C GLY A 85 8.47 -1.89 -4.35
N LEU A 86 8.14 -1.33 -5.52
CA LEU A 86 8.86 -1.59 -6.77
C LEU A 86 10.24 -0.91 -6.75
N LEU A 87 10.35 0.30 -6.22
CA LEU A 87 11.66 0.97 -6.04
C LEU A 87 12.61 0.15 -5.15
N ALA A 88 12.13 -0.33 -4.00
CA ALA A 88 12.92 -1.16 -3.09
C ALA A 88 13.34 -2.48 -3.75
N TYR A 89 12.52 -3.01 -4.65
CA TYR A 89 12.85 -4.17 -5.46
C TYR A 89 13.92 -3.84 -6.51
N LEU A 90 13.76 -2.75 -7.26
CA LEU A 90 14.71 -2.27 -8.27
C LEU A 90 16.06 -1.88 -7.65
N ALA A 91 16.10 -1.48 -6.38
CA ALA A 91 17.37 -1.23 -5.68
C ALA A 91 18.27 -2.49 -5.59
N GLN A 92 17.71 -3.70 -5.72
CA GLN A 92 18.50 -4.94 -5.80
C GLN A 92 19.15 -5.13 -7.18
N ASP A 93 18.49 -4.66 -8.23
CA ASP A 93 18.98 -4.70 -9.60
C ASP A 93 18.43 -3.51 -10.40
N PRO A 94 19.15 -2.37 -10.39
CA PRO A 94 18.73 -1.16 -11.09
C PRO A 94 18.66 -1.30 -12.61
N SER A 95 19.14 -2.40 -13.19
CA SER A 95 19.06 -2.61 -14.64
C SER A 95 17.66 -3.03 -15.11
N LEU A 96 16.82 -3.50 -14.18
CA LEU A 96 15.50 -4.02 -14.51
C LEU A 96 14.53 -2.89 -14.94
N PRO A 97 13.71 -3.11 -15.99
CA PRO A 97 12.69 -2.14 -16.38
C PRO A 97 11.55 -2.04 -15.35
N ILE A 98 10.82 -0.93 -15.35
CA ILE A 98 9.68 -0.68 -14.44
C ILE A 98 8.41 -1.32 -15.04
N VAL A 99 8.36 -2.65 -15.01
CA VAL A 99 7.26 -3.45 -15.56
C VAL A 99 6.99 -4.67 -14.67
N PRO A 100 5.76 -5.25 -14.68
CA PRO A 100 5.42 -6.43 -13.88
C PRO A 100 6.39 -7.61 -14.07
N GLU A 101 6.94 -7.79 -15.27
CA GLU A 101 7.82 -8.89 -15.65
C GLU A 101 9.10 -8.88 -14.82
N SER A 102 9.61 -7.68 -14.51
CA SER A 102 10.82 -7.47 -13.72
C SER A 102 10.70 -7.99 -12.29
N LEU A 103 9.49 -8.04 -11.73
CA LEU A 103 9.25 -8.52 -10.38
C LEU A 103 9.49 -10.03 -10.28
N LYS A 104 10.20 -10.48 -9.23
CA LYS A 104 10.33 -11.91 -8.91
C LYS A 104 8.94 -12.53 -8.72
N ALA A 105 8.78 -13.78 -9.15
CA ALA A 105 7.50 -14.50 -9.09
C ALA A 105 6.92 -14.60 -7.67
N ASN A 106 7.78 -14.77 -6.65
CA ASN A 106 7.35 -14.82 -5.24
C ASN A 106 6.81 -13.47 -4.75
N PHE A 107 7.40 -12.35 -5.18
CA PHE A 107 6.92 -11.01 -4.85
C PHE A 107 5.56 -10.76 -5.48
N LYS A 108 5.41 -11.03 -6.79
CA LYS A 108 4.12 -10.95 -7.49
C LYS A 108 3.05 -11.78 -6.80
N LYS A 109 3.35 -13.03 -6.50
CA LYS A 109 2.40 -13.94 -5.83
C LYS A 109 1.96 -13.37 -4.47
N ARG A 110 2.89 -12.93 -3.63
CA ARG A 110 2.56 -12.36 -2.32
C ARG A 110 1.73 -11.08 -2.43
N LEU A 111 2.11 -10.19 -3.35
CA LEU A 111 1.38 -8.95 -3.60
C LEU A 111 -0.07 -9.25 -4.01
N LEU A 112 -0.27 -10.06 -5.04
CA LEU A 112 -1.61 -10.44 -5.51
C LEU A 112 -2.43 -11.18 -4.43
N GLN A 113 -1.77 -12.04 -3.65
CA GLN A 113 -2.42 -12.75 -2.54
C GLN A 113 -2.98 -11.78 -1.49
N THR A 114 -2.29 -10.69 -1.18
CA THR A 114 -2.79 -9.69 -0.22
C THR A 114 -4.09 -9.03 -0.71
N PHE A 115 -4.18 -8.66 -1.99
CA PHE A 115 -5.43 -8.12 -2.56
C PHE A 115 -6.56 -9.15 -2.62
N ALA A 116 -6.22 -10.42 -2.87
CA ALA A 116 -7.18 -11.53 -2.85
C ALA A 116 -7.71 -11.80 -1.43
N GLU A 117 -6.84 -11.72 -0.42
CA GLU A 117 -7.20 -11.89 0.99
C GLU A 117 -8.11 -10.74 1.46
N GLU A 118 -7.78 -9.50 1.11
CA GLU A 118 -8.60 -8.32 1.47
C GLU A 118 -10.05 -8.46 0.95
N ILE A 119 -10.22 -8.70 -0.35
CA ILE A 119 -11.57 -8.85 -0.93
C ILE A 119 -12.29 -10.10 -0.40
N HIS A 120 -11.56 -11.16 -0.09
CA HIS A 120 -12.13 -12.37 0.50
C HIS A 120 -12.73 -12.08 1.87
N GLN A 121 -11.99 -11.37 2.74
CA GLN A 121 -12.50 -10.99 4.06
C GLN A 121 -13.65 -9.99 3.96
N PHE A 122 -13.50 -8.94 3.14
CA PHE A 122 -14.56 -7.95 2.90
C PHE A 122 -15.88 -8.58 2.46
N SER A 123 -15.80 -9.56 1.56
CA SER A 123 -16.98 -10.23 0.97
C SER A 123 -17.53 -11.39 1.80
N GLY A 124 -17.04 -11.60 3.02
CA GLY A 124 -17.44 -12.74 3.87
C GLY A 124 -17.11 -14.10 3.25
N GLY A 125 -16.07 -14.14 2.42
CA GLY A 125 -15.57 -15.33 1.73
C GLY A 125 -16.20 -15.62 0.37
N SER A 126 -17.16 -14.81 -0.08
CA SER A 126 -17.88 -15.04 -1.35
C SER A 126 -17.04 -14.70 -2.59
N LYS A 127 -16.08 -13.79 -2.47
CA LYS A 127 -15.10 -13.46 -3.51
C LYS A 127 -13.74 -14.06 -3.16
N THR A 128 -13.02 -14.50 -4.19
CA THR A 128 -11.62 -14.98 -4.07
C THR A 128 -10.63 -14.06 -4.76
N ARG A 129 -11.14 -13.05 -5.47
CA ARG A 129 -10.39 -12.09 -6.28
C ARG A 129 -11.27 -10.86 -6.55
N PRO A 130 -10.70 -9.64 -6.65
CA PRO A 130 -11.45 -8.46 -7.04
C PRO A 130 -11.96 -8.56 -8.48
N GLU A 131 -13.08 -7.90 -8.76
CA GLU A 131 -13.67 -7.79 -10.09
C GLU A 131 -13.15 -6.55 -10.83
N ARG A 132 -12.84 -5.46 -10.12
CA ARG A 132 -12.23 -4.25 -10.66
C ARG A 132 -11.48 -3.48 -9.58
N ILE A 133 -10.22 -3.20 -9.84
CA ILE A 133 -9.37 -2.39 -8.97
C ILE A 133 -9.21 -0.99 -9.57
N VAL A 134 -9.28 0.05 -8.75
CA VAL A 134 -8.77 1.39 -9.13
C VAL A 134 -7.64 1.77 -8.20
N ILE A 135 -6.56 2.29 -8.78
CA ILE A 135 -5.44 2.88 -8.04
C ILE A 135 -5.63 4.39 -8.11
N ILE A 136 -5.80 5.05 -6.97
CA ILE A 136 -6.15 6.48 -6.94
C ILE A 136 -5.03 7.33 -6.38
N ASP A 137 -4.76 8.45 -7.02
CA ASP A 137 -3.91 9.53 -6.49
C ASP A 137 -4.38 10.87 -7.09
N GLU A 138 -4.06 11.99 -6.46
CA GLU A 138 -4.36 13.30 -7.04
C GLU A 138 -3.40 13.57 -8.19
N ASN A 139 -3.93 13.97 -9.35
CA ASN A 139 -3.16 14.17 -10.58
C ASN A 139 -2.14 13.04 -10.84
N PRO A 140 -2.56 11.76 -10.99
CA PRO A 140 -1.66 10.62 -10.90
C PRO A 140 -0.46 10.70 -11.84
N THR A 141 -0.64 11.26 -13.05
CA THR A 141 0.43 11.41 -14.04
C THR A 141 1.57 12.32 -13.59
N GLN A 142 1.31 13.17 -12.60
CA GLN A 142 2.27 14.08 -11.99
C GLN A 142 2.94 13.51 -10.73
N GLN A 143 2.53 12.31 -10.28
CA GLN A 143 3.07 11.72 -9.08
C GLN A 143 4.39 11.00 -9.36
N PHE A 144 5.34 11.12 -8.43
CA PHE A 144 6.65 10.46 -8.56
C PHE A 144 6.50 8.94 -8.72
N LEU A 145 5.56 8.33 -7.99
CA LEU A 145 5.29 6.90 -8.03
C LEU A 145 4.32 6.48 -9.15
N TYR A 146 3.95 7.36 -10.07
CA TYR A 146 3.08 7.00 -11.21
C TYR A 146 3.57 5.79 -12.01
N PRO A 147 4.88 5.62 -12.31
CA PRO A 147 5.37 4.42 -12.99
C PRO A 147 5.12 3.14 -12.19
N GLU A 148 5.20 3.19 -10.85
CA GLU A 148 4.86 2.05 -9.98
C GLU A 148 3.37 1.76 -10.00
N MET A 149 2.51 2.80 -9.93
CA MET A 149 1.06 2.63 -10.04
C MET A 149 0.67 1.94 -11.35
N ARG A 150 1.26 2.36 -12.48
CA ARG A 150 1.03 1.71 -13.78
C ARG A 150 1.50 0.26 -13.78
N ALA A 151 2.69 -0.02 -13.24
CA ALA A 151 3.20 -1.38 -13.15
C ALA A 151 2.28 -2.28 -12.31
N PHE A 152 1.69 -1.77 -11.22
CA PHE A 152 0.72 -2.54 -10.45
C PHE A 152 -0.62 -2.70 -11.19
N ALA A 153 -1.12 -1.68 -11.89
CA ALA A 153 -2.29 -1.82 -12.74
C ALA A 153 -2.09 -2.90 -13.82
N ASP A 154 -0.93 -2.93 -14.48
CA ASP A 154 -0.63 -3.95 -15.48
C ASP A 154 -0.44 -5.34 -14.87
N LEU A 155 0.12 -5.42 -13.65
CA LEU A 155 0.18 -6.67 -12.89
C LEU A 155 -1.23 -7.23 -12.57
N PHE A 156 -2.17 -6.37 -12.16
CA PHE A 156 -3.55 -6.78 -11.91
C PHE A 156 -4.28 -7.22 -13.19
N LYS A 157 -4.06 -6.51 -14.31
CA LYS A 157 -4.59 -6.92 -15.61
C LYS A 157 -4.03 -8.28 -16.04
N ALA A 158 -2.74 -8.53 -15.85
CA ALA A 158 -2.12 -9.83 -16.09
C ALA A 158 -2.66 -10.93 -15.17
N TRP A 159 -3.10 -10.56 -13.96
CA TRP A 159 -3.84 -11.44 -13.05
C TRP A 159 -5.31 -11.66 -13.46
N GLY A 160 -5.80 -10.98 -14.51
CA GLY A 160 -7.17 -11.09 -15.01
C GLY A 160 -8.17 -10.19 -14.28
N VAL A 161 -7.70 -9.14 -13.60
CA VAL A 161 -8.52 -8.12 -12.94
C VAL A 161 -8.36 -6.79 -13.67
N PRO A 162 -9.44 -6.22 -14.26
CA PRO A 162 -9.42 -4.86 -14.78
C PRO A 162 -8.89 -3.88 -13.74
N ALA A 163 -7.88 -3.09 -14.11
CA ALA A 163 -7.29 -2.11 -13.23
C ALA A 163 -6.92 -0.81 -13.94
N SER A 164 -7.21 0.32 -13.31
CA SER A 164 -6.96 1.66 -13.83
C SER A 164 -6.28 2.53 -12.77
N VAL A 165 -5.37 3.41 -13.20
CA VAL A 165 -4.85 4.49 -12.35
C VAL A 165 -5.66 5.75 -12.67
N VAL A 166 -6.35 6.32 -11.68
CA VAL A 166 -7.29 7.43 -11.90
C VAL A 166 -7.16 8.51 -10.84
N ASP A 167 -7.55 9.72 -11.22
CA ASP A 167 -7.77 10.80 -10.25
C ASP A 167 -9.09 10.54 -9.52
N PRO A 168 -9.18 10.76 -8.19
CA PRO A 168 -10.44 10.62 -7.45
C PRO A 168 -11.62 11.37 -8.06
N GLN A 169 -11.41 12.50 -8.74
CA GLN A 169 -12.48 13.27 -9.41
C GLN A 169 -13.13 12.53 -10.59
N GLN A 170 -12.50 11.46 -11.09
CA GLN A 170 -13.07 10.60 -12.13
C GLN A 170 -14.00 9.51 -11.55
N LEU A 171 -14.05 9.36 -10.23
CA LEU A 171 -14.91 8.38 -9.57
C LEU A 171 -16.25 8.99 -9.21
N GLU A 172 -17.30 8.21 -9.44
CA GLU A 172 -18.62 8.47 -8.88
C GLU A 172 -18.74 7.66 -7.59
N ALA A 173 -19.06 8.30 -6.46
CA ALA A 173 -19.20 7.63 -5.18
C ALA A 173 -20.53 8.00 -4.51
N SER A 174 -21.20 7.00 -3.93
CA SER A 174 -22.42 7.17 -3.15
C SER A 174 -22.46 6.16 -2.00
N ALA A 175 -23.55 6.15 -1.23
CA ALA A 175 -23.78 5.12 -0.22
C ALA A 175 -23.88 3.70 -0.82
N ASP A 176 -24.18 3.59 -2.11
CA ASP A 176 -24.36 2.31 -2.80
C ASP A 176 -23.04 1.74 -3.37
N GLY A 177 -21.94 2.52 -3.36
CA GLY A 177 -20.64 2.07 -3.85
C GLY A 177 -19.80 3.14 -4.56
N VAL A 178 -18.84 2.66 -5.36
CA VAL A 178 -17.92 3.48 -6.17
C VAL A 178 -17.95 2.96 -7.61
N TRP A 179 -17.96 3.87 -8.57
CA TRP A 179 -17.97 3.57 -10.00
C TRP A 179 -16.91 4.38 -10.76
N LEU A 180 -16.40 3.79 -11.83
CA LEU A 180 -15.59 4.44 -12.85
C LEU A 180 -16.27 4.20 -14.20
N ASP A 181 -16.62 5.26 -14.92
CA ASP A 181 -17.33 5.18 -16.21
C ASP A 181 -18.61 4.32 -16.17
N GLY A 182 -19.40 4.47 -15.09
CA GLY A 182 -20.62 3.69 -14.86
C GLY A 182 -20.40 2.21 -14.51
N GLN A 183 -19.15 1.79 -14.30
CA GLN A 183 -18.81 0.41 -13.96
C GLN A 183 -18.41 0.29 -12.49
N PRO A 184 -18.95 -0.70 -11.73
CA PRO A 184 -18.66 -0.82 -10.31
C PRO A 184 -17.19 -1.15 -10.06
N VAL A 185 -16.66 -0.54 -9.01
CA VAL A 185 -15.31 -0.76 -8.47
C VAL A 185 -15.48 -1.48 -7.13
N ASP A 186 -14.83 -2.63 -6.96
CA ASP A 186 -14.94 -3.40 -5.71
C ASP A 186 -13.67 -3.37 -4.85
N LEU A 187 -12.58 -2.74 -5.35
CA LEU A 187 -11.41 -2.43 -4.54
C LEU A 187 -10.75 -1.12 -4.98
N VAL A 188 -10.61 -0.19 -4.03
CA VAL A 188 -9.87 1.06 -4.20
C VAL A 188 -8.51 0.92 -3.53
N TYR A 189 -7.44 0.90 -4.33
CA TYR A 189 -6.07 0.96 -3.82
C TYR A 189 -5.64 2.42 -3.70
N ASN A 190 -5.84 2.99 -2.51
CA ASN A 190 -5.54 4.40 -2.26
C ASN A 190 -4.03 4.69 -2.21
N ARG A 191 -3.59 5.61 -3.07
CA ARG A 191 -2.22 6.16 -3.13
C ARG A 191 -2.16 7.64 -2.75
N HIS A 192 -3.31 8.27 -2.58
CA HIS A 192 -3.41 9.66 -2.16
C HIS A 192 -3.03 9.81 -0.68
N CYS A 193 -2.55 10.99 -0.30
CA CYS A 193 -2.29 11.32 1.10
C CYS A 193 -3.59 11.70 1.81
N ASP A 194 -3.94 10.91 2.82
CA ASP A 194 -5.14 11.16 3.61
C ASP A 194 -4.78 12.03 4.82
N PHE A 195 -5.33 13.24 4.88
CA PHE A 195 -5.27 14.10 6.06
C PHE A 195 -6.66 14.21 6.70
N TYR A 196 -6.71 14.44 8.00
CA TYR A 196 -7.98 14.84 8.62
C TYR A 196 -8.41 16.18 8.01
N LEU A 197 -9.61 16.22 7.45
CA LEU A 197 -10.26 17.46 7.07
C LEU A 197 -10.75 18.10 8.37
N GLU A 198 -10.02 19.10 8.86
CA GLU A 198 -10.48 20.03 9.90
C GLU A 198 -11.40 21.10 9.30
#